data_AF-A0A353NFS9-F1
#
_entry.id   AF-A0A353NFS9-F1
#
_cell.length_a   1.000
_cell.length_b   1.000
_cell.length_c   1.000
_cell.angle_alpha   90.00
_cell.angle_beta   90.00
_cell.angle_gamma   90.00
#
_symmetry.space_group_name_H-M   'P 1'
#
loop_
_entity.id
_entity.type
_entity.pdbx_description
1 polymer ?
#
loop_
_entity_poly.entity_id
_entity_poly.type
_entity_poly.pdbx_seq_one_letter_code
_entity_poly.pdbx_strand_id
1 'polypeptide(L)' 'LIHPEDQEKWRTHSHAKLENDEVVPIEFRLITKSGETRWIHHVCRTVFASDGRNRGVRGSNRDIT' A
#
# COMPACT_ATOMS: atom_id res chain seq x y z
N LEU A 1 -7.33 -6.42 8.10
CA LEU A 1 -6.12 -7.28 8.06
C LEU A 1 -5.83 -7.63 6.61
N ILE A 2 -4.57 -7.68 6.16
CA ILE A 2 -4.26 -8.14 4.80
C ILE A 2 -4.51 -9.65 4.70
N HIS A 3 -5.16 -10.09 3.64
CA HIS A 3 -5.40 -11.50 3.40
C HIS A 3 -4.07 -12.28 3.39
N PRO A 4 -3.96 -13.46 4.03
CA PRO A 4 -2.71 -14.21 4.15
C PRO A 4 -1.95 -14.41 2.84
N GLU A 5 -2.68 -14.74 1.77
CA GLU A 5 -2.12 -14.94 0.42
C GLU A 5 -1.54 -13.66 -0.21
N ASP A 6 -1.98 -12.47 0.23
CA ASP A 6 -1.55 -11.20 -0.34
C ASP A 6 -0.45 -10.53 0.52
N GLN A 7 -0.05 -11.13 1.65
CA GLN A 7 0.96 -10.56 2.55
C GLN A 7 2.31 -10.38 1.87
N GLU A 8 2.73 -11.34 1.05
CA GLU A 8 4.00 -11.24 0.33
C GLU A 8 3.97 -10.11 -0.70
N LYS A 9 2.89 -10.01 -1.49
CA LYS A 9 2.68 -8.90 -2.44
C LYS A 9 2.74 -7.55 -1.72
N TRP A 10 2.06 -7.42 -0.58
CA TRP A 10 2.09 -6.20 0.24
C TRP A 10 3.49 -5.89 0.78
N ARG A 11 4.21 -6.91 1.25
CA ARG A 11 5.59 -6.76 1.76
C ARG A 11 6.51 -6.25 0.66
N THR A 12 6.46 -6.81 -0.54
CA THR A 12 7.29 -6.38 -1.67
C THR A 12 6.99 -4.94 -2.06
N HIS A 13 5.71 -4.57 -2.13
CA HIS A 13 5.27 -3.19 -2.43
C HIS A 13 5.71 -2.17 -1.37
N SER A 14 5.69 -2.55 -0.09
CA SER A 14 6.10 -1.68 1.01
C SER A 14 7.62 -1.43 1.03
N HIS A 15 8.42 -2.39 0.57
CA HIS A 15 9.89 -2.27 0.52
C HIS A 15 10.40 -1.61 -0.77
N ALA A 16 9.66 -1.69 -1.88
CA ALA A 16 10.07 -1.12 -3.17
C ALA A 16 10.01 0.42 -3.26
N LYS A 17 9.69 1.13 -2.17
CA LYS A 17 9.27 2.55 -2.20
C LYS A 17 10.28 3.62 -1.83
N LEU A 18 11.57 3.31 -1.92
CA LEU A 18 12.59 4.26 -1.47
C LEU A 18 13.50 4.79 -2.59
N GLU A 19 13.56 4.16 -3.77
CA GLU A 19 14.63 4.50 -4.72
C GLU A 19 14.22 5.29 -5.96
N ASN A 20 12.99 5.19 -6.49
CA ASN A 20 12.71 5.73 -7.84
C ASN A 20 11.46 6.63 -8.01
N ASP A 21 10.78 7.06 -6.95
CA ASP A 21 9.53 7.88 -7.03
C ASP A 21 8.39 7.23 -7.86
N GLU A 22 8.60 6.04 -8.45
CA GLU A 22 7.60 5.35 -9.25
C GLU A 22 6.48 4.82 -8.36
N VAL A 23 5.30 5.38 -8.58
CA VAL A 23 4.07 5.00 -7.91
C VAL A 23 3.48 3.79 -8.63
N VAL A 24 3.94 2.60 -8.26
CA VAL A 24 3.31 1.35 -8.72
C VAL A 24 2.07 1.08 -7.88
N PRO A 25 0.86 1.01 -8.47
CA PRO A 25 -0.34 0.61 -7.76
C PRO A 25 -0.35 -0.91 -7.51
N ILE A 26 -0.99 -1.35 -6.44
CA ILE A 26 -1.24 -2.78 -6.17
C ILE A 26 -2.70 -3.02 -5.81
N GLU A 27 -3.15 -4.23 -6.08
CA GLU A 27 -4.44 -4.73 -5.65
C GLU A 27 -4.24 -5.93 -4.72
N PHE A 28 -4.89 -5.86 -3.56
CA PHE A 28 -4.85 -6.88 -2.53
C PHE A 28 -6.17 -6.93 -1.76
N ARG A 29 -6.39 -8.04 -1.05
CA ARG A 29 -7.58 -8.29 -0.27
C ARG A 29 -7.38 -7.90 1.19
N LEU A 30 -8.40 -7.25 1.77
CA LEU A 30 -8.52 -7.04 3.20
C LEU A 30 -9.59 -7.97 3.79
N ILE A 31 -9.27 -8.57 4.92
CA ILE A 31 -10.24 -9.19 5.82
C ILE A 31 -10.69 -8.10 6.81
N THR A 32 -11.98 -7.78 6.77
CA THR A 32 -12.64 -6.81 7.66
C THR A 32 -12.83 -7.39 9.07
N LYS A 33 -13.27 -6.56 10.03
CA LYS A 33 -13.56 -7.02 11.39
C LYS A 33 -14.70 -8.06 11.44
N SER A 34 -15.61 -8.04 10.48
CA SER A 34 -16.71 -9.02 10.37
C SER A 34 -16.31 -10.31 9.64
N GLY A 35 -15.07 -10.40 9.14
CA GLY A 35 -14.59 -11.56 8.38
C GLY A 35 -14.84 -11.48 6.87
N GLU A 36 -15.45 -10.40 6.37
CA GLU A 36 -15.64 -10.20 4.93
C GLU A 36 -14.33 -9.85 4.22
N THR A 37 -14.16 -10.35 3.00
CA THR A 37 -13.04 -10.05 2.12
C THR A 37 -13.39 -8.91 1.15
N ARG A 38 -12.62 -7.83 1.17
CA ARG A 38 -12.76 -6.67 0.26
C ARG A 38 -11.52 -6.51 -0.61
N TRP A 39 -11.71 -6.21 -1.89
CA TRP A 39 -10.60 -5.87 -2.78
C TRP A 39 -10.26 -4.40 -2.67
N ILE A 40 -8.97 -4.11 -2.46
CA ILE A 40 -8.47 -2.75 -2.32
C ILE A 40 -7.50 -2.45 -3.46
N HIS A 41 -7.79 -1.40 -4.20
CA HIS A 41 -6.82 -0.74 -5.06
C HIS A 41 -6.02 0.27 -4.24
N HIS A 42 -4.71 0.07 -4.15
CA HIS A 42 -3.83 0.84 -3.31
C HIS A 42 -2.73 1.51 -4.09
N VAL A 43 -2.56 2.80 -3.81
CA VAL A 43 -1.53 3.65 -4.38
C VAL A 43 -0.81 4.33 -3.24
N CYS A 44 0.51 4.32 -3.20
CA CYS A 44 1.22 5.12 -2.20
C CYS A 44 2.52 5.72 -2.70
N ARG A 45 2.96 6.78 -2.03
CA ARG A 45 4.21 7.49 -2.34
C ARG A 45 4.89 7.94 -1.07
N THR A 46 6.22 7.99 -1.09
CA THR A 46 7.00 8.58 -0.01
C THR A 46 6.82 10.10 -0.04
N VAL A 47 6.67 10.72 1.13
CA VAL A 47 6.54 12.16 1.27
C VAL A 47 7.85 12.67 1.83
N PHE A 48 8.53 13.54 1.09
CA PHE A 48 9.74 14.21 1.55
C PHE A 48 9.43 15.63 2.02
N ALA A 49 10.18 16.10 3.03
CA ALA A 49 10.23 17.51 3.39
C ALA A 49 10.98 18.31 2.32
N SER A 50 10.86 19.63 2.36
CA SER A 50 11.61 20.53 1.46
C SER A 50 13.14 20.41 1.59
N ASP A 51 13.62 19.87 2.71
CA ASP A 51 15.03 19.59 2.99
C ASP A 51 15.46 18.14 2.60
N GLY A 52 14.58 17.39 1.92
CA GLY A 52 14.85 16.01 1.50
C GLY A 52 14.65 14.94 2.57
N ARG A 53 14.27 15.29 3.81
CA ARG A 53 14.01 14.29 4.85
C ARG A 53 12.72 13.50 4.57
N ASN A 54 12.80 12.18 4.71
CA ASN A 54 11.64 11.30 4.61
C ASN A 54 10.65 11.58 5.77
N ARG A 55 9.39 11.89 5.43
CA ARG A 55 8.28 12.14 6.38
C ARG A 55 7.26 11.01 6.45
N GLY A 56 7.55 9.87 5.82
CA GLY A 56 6.72 8.69 5.76
C GLY A 56 6.07 8.49 4.39
N VAL A 57 5.02 7.66 4.37
CA VAL A 57 4.34 7.25 3.14
C VAL A 57 2.89 7.73 3.17
N ARG A 58 2.44 8.35 2.08
CA ARG A 58 1.03 8.68 1.86
C ARG A 58 0.41 7.61 0.98
N GLY A 59 -0.55 6.86 1.53
CA GLY A 59 -1.36 5.89 0.79
C GLY A 59 -2.78 6.38 0.50
N SER A 60 -3.33 5.93 -0.63
CA SER A 60 -4.73 5.99 -1.00
C SER A 60 -5.23 4.56 -1.17
N ASN A 61 -6.37 4.24 -0.58
CA ASN A 61 -6.99 2.91 -0.63
C ASN A 61 -8.41 3.08 -1.14
N ARG A 62 -8.74 2.44 -2.25
CA ARG A 62 -10.09 2.44 -2.83
C ARG A 62 -10.66 1.03 -2.78
N ASP A 63 -11.85 0.88 -2.23
CA ASP A 63 -12.61 -0.37 -2.34
C ASP A 63 -13.07 -0.54 -3.80
N ILE A 64 -12.83 -1.73 -4.36
CA ILE A 64 -13.20 -2.09 -5.73
C ILE A 64 -14.10 -3.35 -5.77
N THR A 65 -14.66 -3.74 -4.62
CA THR A 65 -15.59 -4.86 -4.43
C THR A 65 -17.05 -4.45 -4.29
#